data_AF-A0A455SIM9-F1
#
_entry.id   AF-A0A455SIM9-F1
#
_cell.length_a   1.000
_cell.length_b   1.000
_cell.length_c   1.000
_cell.angle_alpha   90.00
_cell.angle_beta   90.00
_cell.angle_gamma   90.00
#
_symmetry.space_group_name_H-M   'P 1'
#
loop_
_entity.id
_entity.type
_entity.pdbx_description
1 polymer ?
#
loop_
_entity_poly.entity_id
_entity_poly.type
_entity_poly.pdbx_seq_one_letter_code
_entity_poly.pdbx_strand_id
1 'polypeptide(L)'
;MQLVEQHVISKSDPRYAAIDTAAFASKNLYNAANYFVRQSFIHQDKYLGYAEIFHLIKRYEAYQALPRKVSNDVLRLLDKIWKSYFAACKAYCEHPE
;
A
#
# COMPACT_ATOMS: atom_id res chain seq x y z
N MET A 1 7.35 -29.02 15.20
CA MET A 1 6.11 -28.23 15.00
C MET A 1 6.15 -27.07 15.99
N GLN A 2 6.31 -25.83 15.53
CA GLN A 2 6.21 -24.66 16.42
C GLN A 2 4.72 -24.37 16.64
N LEU A 3 4.27 -24.37 17.90
CA LEU A 3 2.95 -23.86 18.25
C LEU A 3 2.98 -22.33 18.15
N VAL A 4 2.05 -21.77 17.37
CA VAL A 4 1.83 -20.32 17.27
C VAL A 4 0.41 -20.01 17.72
N GLU A 5 0.24 -18.86 18.36
CA GLU A 5 -1.08 -18.36 18.74
C GLU A 5 -1.77 -17.72 17.53
N GLN A 6 -3.06 -18.03 17.34
CA GLN A 6 -3.89 -17.47 16.27
C GLN A 6 -5.15 -16.85 16.88
N HIS A 7 -5.41 -15.59 16.55
CA HIS A 7 -6.68 -14.92 16.87
C HIS A 7 -7.51 -14.76 15.60
N VAL A 8 -8.71 -15.32 15.59
CA VAL A 8 -9.68 -15.15 14.50
C VAL A 8 -10.73 -14.13 14.94
N ILE A 9 -10.77 -12.98 14.28
CA ILE A 9 -11.71 -11.88 14.59
C ILE A 9 -12.97 -12.06 13.72
N SER A 10 -14.09 -12.43 14.35
CA SER A 10 -15.39 -12.46 13.68
C SER A 10 -16.07 -11.08 13.72
N LYS A 11 -17.17 -10.90 12.97
CA LYS A 11 -17.95 -9.65 12.97
C LYS A 11 -18.56 -9.29 14.32
N SER A 12 -18.76 -10.26 15.20
CA SER A 12 -19.30 -10.06 16.54
C SER A 12 -18.22 -9.68 17.56
N ASP A 13 -16.94 -9.78 17.22
CA ASP A 13 -15.84 -9.38 18.10
C ASP A 13 -15.83 -7.85 18.27
N PRO A 14 -15.68 -7.33 19.50
CA PRO A 14 -15.69 -5.89 19.76
C PRO A 14 -14.59 -5.12 19.02
N ARG A 15 -13.50 -5.78 18.60
CA ARG A 15 -12.41 -5.16 17.83
C ARG A 15 -12.73 -5.04 16.35
N TYR A 16 -13.71 -5.79 15.84
CA TYR A 16 -13.98 -5.89 14.40
C TYR A 16 -14.24 -4.54 13.75
N ALA A 17 -15.14 -3.72 14.33
CA ALA A 17 -15.56 -2.47 13.72
C ALA A 17 -14.39 -1.48 13.51
N ALA A 18 -13.47 -1.41 14.48
CA ALA A 18 -12.29 -0.54 14.38
C ALA A 18 -11.31 -1.05 13.32
N ILE A 19 -11.10 -2.37 13.25
CA ILE A 19 -10.23 -3.01 12.25
C ILE A 19 -10.79 -2.81 10.85
N ASP A 20 -12.09 -3.03 10.67
CA ASP A 20 -12.79 -2.90 9.38
C ASP A 20 -12.71 -1.46 8.85
N THR A 21 -12.96 -0.47 9.72
CA THR A 21 -12.82 0.95 9.39
C THR A 21 -11.39 1.30 8.96
N ALA A 22 -10.38 0.84 9.71
CA ALA A 22 -8.98 1.09 9.39
C ALA A 22 -8.54 0.39 8.09
N ALA A 23 -9.01 -0.83 7.84
CA ALA A 23 -8.73 -1.57 6.61
C ALA A 23 -9.34 -0.86 5.39
N PHE A 24 -10.57 -0.35 5.51
CA PHE A 24 -11.22 0.43 4.46
C PHE A 24 -10.44 1.72 4.15
N ALA A 25 -10.04 2.48 5.17
CA ALA A 25 -9.24 3.69 5.00
C ALA A 25 -7.86 3.38 4.37
N SER A 26 -7.22 2.29 4.79
CA SER A 26 -5.94 1.82 4.22
C SER A 26 -6.04 1.49 2.74
N LYS A 27 -7.09 0.75 2.33
CA LYS A 27 -7.40 0.47 0.93
C LYS A 27 -7.57 1.76 0.12
N ASN A 28 -8.28 2.74 0.64
CA ASN A 28 -8.52 4.00 -0.05
C ASN A 28 -7.22 4.80 -0.23
N LEU A 29 -6.38 4.89 0.80
CA LEU A 29 -5.06 5.51 0.70
C LEU A 29 -4.18 4.80 -0.32
N TYR A 30 -4.12 3.47 -0.29
CA TYR A 30 -3.35 2.69 -1.25
C TYR A 30 -3.80 2.96 -2.69
N ASN A 31 -5.11 2.91 -2.95
CA ASN A 31 -5.66 3.14 -4.28
C ASN A 31 -5.38 4.57 -4.77
N ALA A 32 -5.56 5.58 -3.91
CA ALA A 32 -5.28 6.97 -4.25
C ALA A 32 -3.80 7.19 -4.58
N ALA A 33 -2.89 6.68 -3.75
CA ALA A 33 -1.45 6.78 -3.98
C ALA A 33 -1.02 6.02 -5.24
N ASN A 34 -1.52 4.79 -5.42
CA ASN A 34 -1.18 3.96 -6.57
C ASN A 34 -1.70 4.55 -7.89
N TYR A 35 -2.84 5.25 -7.86
CA TYR A 35 -3.31 5.99 -9.02
C TYR A 35 -2.25 7.00 -9.51
N PHE A 36 -1.70 7.83 -8.62
CA PHE A 36 -0.65 8.79 -9.01
C PHE A 36 0.62 8.11 -9.54
N VAL A 37 1.06 7.02 -8.89
CA VAL A 37 2.21 6.25 -9.39
C VAL A 37 1.94 5.74 -10.80
N ARG A 38 0.78 5.11 -11.04
CA ARG A 38 0.40 4.57 -12.35
C ARG A 38 0.27 5.66 -13.40
N GLN A 39 -0.33 6.81 -13.07
CA GLN A 39 -0.47 7.93 -14.00
C GLN A 39 0.91 8.44 -14.46
N SER A 40 1.85 8.62 -13.53
CA SER A 40 3.21 9.04 -13.87
C SER A 40 3.95 7.96 -14.65
N PHE A 41 3.83 6.70 -14.25
CA PHE A 41 4.51 5.58 -14.91
C PHE A 41 4.03 5.38 -16.36
N ILE A 42 2.70 5.32 -16.58
CA ILE A 42 2.13 5.03 -17.91
C ILE A 42 2.32 6.21 -18.87
N HIS A 43 2.13 7.44 -18.40
CA HIS A 43 2.07 8.61 -19.29
C HIS A 43 3.38 9.40 -19.36
N GLN A 44 4.31 9.19 -18.42
CA GLN A 44 5.56 9.96 -18.33
C GLN A 44 6.79 9.06 -18.24
N ASP A 45 6.62 7.74 -18.24
CA ASP A 45 7.69 6.75 -18.03
C ASP A 45 8.51 7.02 -16.76
N LYS A 46 7.83 7.53 -15.72
CA LYS A 46 8.46 7.92 -14.46
C LYS A 46 7.83 7.18 -13.29
N TYR A 47 8.66 6.49 -12.52
CA TYR A 47 8.26 5.94 -11.23
C TYR A 47 8.35 7.02 -10.13
N LEU A 48 7.30 7.14 -9.33
CA LEU A 48 7.26 8.00 -8.14
C LEU A 48 7.55 7.17 -6.90
N GLY A 49 8.68 7.42 -6.27
CA GLY A 49 9.07 6.71 -5.04
C GLY A 49 8.28 7.16 -3.81
N TYR A 50 8.49 6.45 -2.69
CA TYR A 50 7.85 6.74 -1.40
C TYR A 50 7.84 8.24 -1.04
N ALA A 51 8.99 8.92 -1.13
CA ALA A 51 9.11 10.32 -0.72
C ALA A 51 8.25 11.24 -1.62
N GLU A 52 8.30 11.06 -2.93
CA GLU A 52 7.52 11.85 -3.89
C GLU A 52 6.02 11.68 -3.65
N ILE A 53 5.57 10.44 -3.50
CA ILE A 53 4.16 10.14 -3.22
C ILE A 53 3.72 10.70 -1.87
N PHE A 54 4.54 10.58 -0.82
CA PHE A 54 4.25 11.17 0.48
C PHE A 54 4.04 12.69 0.37
N HIS A 55 4.94 13.41 -0.30
CA HIS A 55 4.83 14.85 -0.45
C HIS A 55 3.59 15.27 -1.25
N LEU A 56 3.18 14.46 -2.23
CA LEU A 56 1.99 14.66 -3.04
C LEU A 56 0.70 14.42 -2.25
N ILE A 57 0.61 13.33 -1.50
CA ILE A 57 -0.66 12.85 -0.93
C ILE A 57 -0.88 13.22 0.54
N LYS A 58 0.12 13.73 1.28
CA LYS A 58 0.01 14.03 2.73
C LYS A 58 -1.12 14.98 3.15
N ARG A 59 -1.68 15.75 2.20
CA ARG A 59 -2.82 16.66 2.42
C ARG A 59 -4.17 16.09 1.98
N TYR A 60 -4.19 14.92 1.35
CA TYR A 60 -5.42 14.30 0.87
C TYR A 60 -6.17 13.67 2.04
N GLU A 61 -7.51 13.67 1.93
CA GLU A 61 -8.39 13.07 2.93
C GLU A 61 -8.02 11.62 3.23
N ALA A 62 -7.78 10.81 2.19
CA ALA A 62 -7.39 9.41 2.34
C ALA A 62 -6.11 9.21 3.17
N TYR A 63 -5.15 10.14 3.12
CA TYR A 63 -3.94 10.08 3.93
C TYR A 63 -4.22 10.46 5.39
N GLN A 64 -5.11 11.44 5.60
CA GLN A 64 -5.47 11.96 6.93
C GLN A 64 -6.50 11.08 7.65
N ALA A 65 -7.17 10.18 6.94
CA ALA A 65 -8.13 9.21 7.48
C ALA A 65 -7.48 8.14 8.39
N LEU A 66 -6.15 8.07 8.43
CA LEU A 66 -5.38 7.15 9.27
C LEU A 66 -4.36 7.92 10.12
N PRO A 67 -3.91 7.35 11.27
CA PRO A 67 -2.78 7.89 11.99
C PRO A 67 -1.55 7.97 11.08
N ARG A 68 -0.82 9.10 11.11
CA ARG A 68 0.30 9.39 10.18
C ARG A 68 1.30 8.25 10.04
N LYS A 69 1.61 7.54 11.14
CA LYS A 69 2.51 6.38 11.11
C LYS A 69 1.98 5.27 10.20
N VAL A 70 0.70 4.93 10.33
CA VAL A 70 0.01 3.91 9.53
C VAL A 70 -0.06 4.36 8.07
N SER A 71 -0.41 5.62 7.81
CA SER A 71 -0.42 6.15 6.43
C SER A 71 0.94 6.02 5.75
N ASN A 72 2.03 6.35 6.46
CA ASN A 72 3.39 6.17 5.95
C ASN A 72 3.72 4.69 5.66
N ASP A 73 3.28 3.75 6.50
CA ASP A 73 3.50 2.32 6.27
C ASP A 73 2.75 1.80 5.03
N VAL A 74 1.53 2.30 4.77
CA VAL A 74 0.80 2.00 3.52
C VAL A 74 1.59 2.48 2.29
N LEU A 75 2.16 3.69 2.34
CA LEU A 75 2.97 4.21 1.24
C LEU A 75 4.29 3.44 1.06
N ARG A 76 4.92 2.98 2.15
CA ARG A 76 6.12 2.11 2.07
C ARG A 76 5.80 0.75 1.49
N LEU A 77 4.64 0.18 1.84
CA LEU A 77 4.17 -1.07 1.26
C LEU A 77 3.95 -0.93 -0.24
N LEU A 78 3.32 0.17 -0.68
CA LEU A 78 3.17 0.48 -2.10
C LEU A 78 4.53 0.55 -2.81
N ASP A 79 5.51 1.27 -2.24
CA ASP A 79 6.86 1.38 -2.82
C ASP A 79 7.56 0.01 -2.92
N LYS A 80 7.41 -0.84 -1.90
CA LYS A 80 7.93 -2.22 -1.92
C LYS A 80 7.29 -3.05 -3.05
N ILE A 81 5.98 -2.93 -3.24
CA ILE A 81 5.24 -3.66 -4.28
C ILE A 81 5.73 -3.25 -5.68
N TRP A 82 5.90 -1.96 -5.94
CA TRP A 82 6.41 -1.48 -7.23
C TRP A 82 7.85 -1.91 -7.51
N LYS A 83 8.73 -1.84 -6.50
CA LYS A 83 10.09 -2.39 -6.62
C LYS A 83 10.09 -3.89 -6.93
N SER A 84 9.22 -4.65 -6.27
CA SER A 84 9.05 -6.08 -6.55
C SER A 84 8.54 -6.32 -7.98
N TYR A 85 7.62 -5.50 -8.47
CA TYR A 85 7.15 -5.57 -9.85
C TYR A 85 8.28 -5.32 -10.86
N PHE A 86 9.11 -4.29 -10.66
CA PHE A 86 10.25 -4.03 -11.53
C PHE A 86 11.28 -5.17 -11.50
N ALA A 87 11.55 -5.72 -10.32
CA ALA A 87 12.42 -6.88 -10.18
C ALA A 87 11.86 -8.10 -10.93
N ALA A 88 10.55 -8.35 -10.84
CA ALA A 88 9.88 -9.42 -11.56
C ALA A 88 9.92 -9.23 -13.09
N CYS A 89 9.72 -8.00 -13.58
CA CYS A 89 9.85 -7.69 -15.00
C CYS A 89 11.28 -7.94 -15.50
N LYS A 90 12.29 -7.50 -14.74
CA LYS A 90 13.69 -7.76 -15.08
C LYS A 90 14.00 -9.26 -15.12
N ALA A 91 13.56 -10.00 -14.10
CA ALA A 91 13.75 -11.45 -14.04
C ALA A 91 13.09 -12.16 -15.24
N TYR A 92 11.89 -11.75 -15.63
CA TYR A 92 11.21 -12.27 -16.82
C TYR A 92 11.94 -11.93 -18.13
N CYS A 93 12.55 -10.76 -18.24
CA CYS A 93 13.37 -10.42 -19.40
C CYS A 93 14.66 -11.25 -19.49
N GLU A 94 15.24 -11.63 -18.34
CA GLU A 94 16.44 -12.48 -18.27
C GLU A 94 16.11 -13.96 -18.51
N HIS A 95 14.94 -14.40 -18.03
CA HIS A 95 14.44 -15.77 -18.09
C HIS A 95 12.95 -15.77 -18.53
N PRO A 96 12.67 -15.68 -19.84
CA PRO A 96 11.30 -15.58 -20.36
C PRO A 96 10.52 -16.91 -20.35
N GLU A 97 11.19 -18.04 -20.07
CA GLU A 97 10.61 -19.37 -19.86
C GLU A 97 9.76 -19.52 -18.57
#